data_AF-A0A813DFJ0-F1
#
_entry.id   AF-A0A813DFJ0-F1
#
_cell.length_a   1.000
_cell.length_b   1.000
_cell.length_c   1.000
_cell.angle_alpha   90.00
_cell.angle_beta   90.00
_cell.angle_gamma   90.00
#
_symmetry.space_group_name_H-M   'P 1'
#
loop_
_entity.id
_entity.type
_entity.pdbx_description
1 polymer ?
#
loop_
_entity_poly.entity_id
_entity_poly.type
_entity_poly.pdbx_seq_one_letter_code
_entity_poly.pdbx_strand_id
1 'polypeptide(L)'
;EQLLAAEQAREKVIVLSHLLLHPPLPRSEEDKPSTMAFDYEDFIDAIKARSGVVLAVFSGHDHKGGYHFVDGVHHITFQSPLNKGEEGSAFGRVDVHKDRLVIWSPKLEDLLHATALKAANQEVLTEEACEGVLNEGSSFLFPEGVTLE
;
A
#
# COMPACT_ATOMS: atom_id res chain seq x y z
N GLU A 1 17.84 12.12 3.44
CA GLU A 1 18.86 11.53 4.35
C GLU A 1 18.54 10.09 4.73
N GLN A 2 17.34 9.76 5.24
CA GLN A 2 16.97 8.39 5.62
C GLN A 2 17.12 7.36 4.50
N LEU A 3 16.67 7.68 3.27
CA LEU A 3 16.85 6.79 2.12
C LEU A 3 18.33 6.52 1.79
N LEU A 4 19.21 7.50 2.00
CA LEU A 4 20.65 7.33 1.79
C LEU A 4 21.24 6.40 2.86
N ALA A 5 20.83 6.55 4.11
CA ALA A 5 21.27 5.66 5.18
C ALA A 5 20.82 4.21 4.93
N ALA A 6 19.56 4.02 4.53
CA ALA A 6 19.02 2.70 4.17
C ALA A 6 19.78 2.08 2.99
N GLU A 7 20.06 2.85 1.94
CA GLU A 7 20.86 2.41 0.80
C GLU A 7 22.25 1.92 1.24
N GLN A 8 22.94 2.71 2.07
CA GLN A 8 24.27 2.36 2.60
C GLN A 8 24.24 1.12 3.49
N ALA A 9 23.16 0.94 4.26
CA ALA A 9 22.92 -0.22 5.11
C ALA A 9 22.39 -1.45 4.33
N ARG A 10 22.09 -1.31 3.03
CA ARG A 10 21.43 -2.32 2.18
C ARG A 10 20.07 -2.75 2.72
N GLU A 11 19.35 -1.81 3.31
CA GLU A 11 17.99 -1.99 3.80
C GLU A 11 16.97 -1.71 2.72
N LYS A 12 15.77 -2.27 2.91
CA LYS A 12 14.59 -1.98 2.10
C LYS A 12 13.63 -1.12 2.89
N VAL A 13 12.94 -0.20 2.21
CA VAL A 13 12.11 0.82 2.84
C VAL A 13 10.66 0.70 2.39
N ILE A 14 9.74 0.78 3.35
CA ILE A 14 8.33 1.07 3.13
C ILE A 14 8.08 2.49 3.62
N VAL A 15 7.52 3.33 2.77
CA VAL A 15 7.17 4.72 3.11
C VAL A 15 5.70 4.77 3.52
N LEU A 16 5.40 5.38 4.67
CA LEU A 16 4.03 5.65 5.11
C LEU A 16 3.74 7.13 4.97
N SER A 17 2.66 7.49 4.30
CA SER A 17 2.21 8.87 4.13
C SER A 17 0.70 8.94 4.29
N HIS A 18 0.18 10.06 4.80
CA HIS A 18 -1.27 10.27 4.70
C HIS A 18 -1.67 10.61 3.26
N LEU A 19 -0.91 11.50 2.61
CA LEU A 19 -1.16 12.00 1.26
C LEU A 19 -0.62 11.06 0.17
N LEU A 20 -1.15 11.20 -1.04
CA LEU A 20 -0.63 10.48 -2.22
C LEU A 20 0.70 11.12 -2.66
N LEU A 21 1.71 10.28 -2.89
CA LEU A 21 3.07 10.70 -3.27
C LEU A 21 3.44 10.33 -4.72
N HIS A 22 2.49 9.76 -5.47
CA HIS A 22 2.67 9.52 -6.89
C HIS A 22 1.32 9.64 -7.60
N PRO A 23 1.26 10.30 -8.77
CA PRO A 23 0.03 10.43 -9.52
C PRO A 23 -0.40 9.07 -10.11
N PRO A 24 -1.70 8.72 -10.06
CA PRO A 24 -2.19 7.54 -10.77
C PRO A 24 -2.10 7.76 -12.30
N LEU A 25 -1.57 6.77 -13.03
CA LEU A 25 -1.44 6.80 -14.49
C LEU A 25 -2.77 6.49 -15.22
N PRO A 26 -3.04 7.09 -16.40
CA PRO A 26 -2.90 8.50 -16.71
C PRO A 26 -4.23 9.23 -16.43
N ARG A 27 -4.20 10.20 -15.52
CA ARG A 27 -5.24 11.23 -15.39
C ARG A 27 -4.68 12.52 -15.99
N SER A 28 -5.50 13.30 -16.70
CA SER A 28 -5.07 14.58 -17.26
C SER A 28 -4.58 15.53 -16.16
N GLU A 29 -3.85 16.61 -16.48
CA GLU A 29 -3.45 17.62 -15.48
C GLU A 29 -4.65 18.23 -14.73
N GLU A 30 -5.81 18.24 -15.38
CA GLU A 30 -7.10 18.69 -14.82
C GLU A 30 -7.71 17.68 -13.84
N ASP A 31 -7.24 16.43 -13.88
CA ASP A 31 -7.68 15.29 -13.07
C ASP A 31 -6.67 14.91 -11.96
N LYS A 32 -5.65 15.75 -11.71
CA LYS A 32 -4.73 15.58 -10.58
C LYS A 32 -5.57 15.46 -9.29
N PRO A 33 -5.47 14.35 -8.55
CA PRO A 33 -6.23 14.20 -7.32
C PRO A 33 -5.90 15.36 -6.39
N SER A 34 -6.93 16.04 -5.88
CA SER A 34 -6.79 17.08 -4.84
C SER A 34 -6.24 16.55 -3.51
N THR A 35 -5.89 15.26 -3.48
CA THR A 35 -5.40 14.48 -2.34
C THR A 35 -3.89 14.21 -2.41
N MET A 36 -3.19 14.74 -3.42
CA MET A 36 -1.74 14.61 -3.54
C MET A 36 -0.98 15.59 -2.64
N ALA A 37 0.21 15.18 -2.20
CA ALA A 37 1.18 16.13 -1.65
C ALA A 37 1.53 17.17 -2.71
N PHE A 38 1.70 18.43 -2.32
CA PHE A 38 1.93 19.53 -3.25
C PHE A 38 3.33 19.49 -3.90
N ASP A 39 4.27 18.82 -3.24
CA ASP A 39 5.69 18.65 -3.57
C ASP A 39 6.02 17.18 -3.87
N TYR A 40 5.04 16.41 -4.34
CA TYR A 40 5.24 14.99 -4.64
C TYR A 40 6.34 14.75 -5.69
N GLU A 41 6.61 15.71 -6.56
CA GLU A 41 7.73 15.62 -7.52
C GLU A 41 9.08 15.47 -6.82
N ASP A 42 9.32 16.20 -5.72
CA ASP A 42 10.56 16.10 -4.94
C ASP A 42 10.71 14.71 -4.31
N PHE A 43 9.58 14.11 -3.88
CA PHE A 43 9.56 12.73 -3.41
C PHE A 43 9.90 11.74 -4.54
N ILE A 44 9.28 11.91 -5.72
CA ILE A 44 9.56 11.07 -6.90
C ILE A 44 11.05 11.13 -7.27
N ASP A 45 11.64 12.31 -7.27
CA ASP A 45 13.06 12.47 -7.58
C ASP A 45 13.95 11.82 -6.51
N ALA A 46 13.57 11.92 -5.23
CA ALA A 46 14.30 11.29 -4.13
C ALA A 46 14.30 9.76 -4.20
N ILE A 47 13.17 9.13 -4.58
CA ILE A 47 13.09 7.67 -4.76
C ILE A 47 13.81 7.21 -6.02
N LYS A 48 13.71 7.96 -7.13
CA LYS A 48 14.40 7.65 -8.40
C LYS A 48 15.91 7.69 -8.24
N ALA A 49 16.43 8.67 -7.49
CA ALA A 49 17.85 8.78 -7.19
C ALA A 49 18.42 7.57 -6.43
N ARG A 50 17.57 6.74 -5.82
CA ARG A 50 17.92 5.55 -5.01
C ARG A 50 17.06 4.35 -5.39
N SER A 51 16.97 4.12 -6.70
CA SER A 51 16.15 3.05 -7.27
C SER A 51 16.46 1.70 -6.59
N GLY A 52 15.39 0.97 -6.23
CA GLY A 52 15.47 -0.33 -5.57
C GLY A 52 15.61 -0.27 -4.05
N VAL A 53 15.69 0.91 -3.41
CA VAL A 53 15.69 1.02 -1.93
C VAL A 53 14.26 1.00 -1.39
N VAL A 54 13.35 1.77 -1.99
CA VAL A 54 11.94 1.78 -1.61
C VAL A 54 11.21 0.65 -2.33
N LEU A 55 10.46 -0.16 -1.58
CA LEU A 55 9.65 -1.25 -2.12
C LEU A 55 8.19 -0.83 -2.30
N ALA A 56 7.67 -0.09 -1.33
CA ALA A 56 6.28 0.33 -1.33
C ALA A 56 6.08 1.69 -0.66
N VAL A 57 5.05 2.38 -1.11
CA VAL A 57 4.50 3.59 -0.51
C VAL A 57 3.05 3.30 -0.15
N PHE A 58 2.74 3.39 1.14
CA PHE A 58 1.38 3.24 1.65
C PHE A 58 0.81 4.61 1.99
N SER A 59 -0.30 4.93 1.33
CA SER A 59 -1.02 6.19 1.44
C SER A 59 -2.46 5.98 1.89
N GLY A 60 -3.08 7.05 2.39
CA GLY A 60 -4.52 7.14 2.59
C GLY A 60 -5.07 8.37 1.89
N HIS A 61 -5.92 9.12 2.58
CA HIS A 61 -6.49 10.41 2.18
C HIS A 61 -7.43 10.40 0.96
N ASP A 62 -7.08 9.75 -0.15
CA ASP A 62 -8.07 9.42 -1.18
C ASP A 62 -8.90 8.22 -0.73
N HIS A 63 -10.11 8.50 -0.26
CA HIS A 63 -11.02 7.51 0.29
C HIS A 63 -11.41 6.40 -0.70
N LYS A 64 -11.26 6.64 -2.02
CA LYS A 64 -11.52 5.63 -3.05
C LYS A 64 -10.44 4.56 -3.11
N GLY A 65 -9.27 4.83 -2.53
CA GLY A 65 -8.10 3.98 -2.63
C GLY A 65 -7.54 3.90 -4.06
N GLY A 66 -6.50 3.11 -4.23
CA GLY A 66 -5.83 2.99 -5.51
C GLY A 66 -4.58 2.13 -5.43
N TYR A 67 -4.09 1.74 -6.61
CA TYR A 67 -2.85 1.01 -6.75
C TYR A 67 -2.22 1.30 -8.09
N HIS A 68 -0.91 1.43 -8.11
CA HIS A 68 -0.11 1.38 -9.32
C HIS A 68 1.32 0.96 -8.97
N PHE A 69 1.99 0.33 -9.94
CA PHE A 69 3.38 -0.08 -9.84
C PHE A 69 4.19 0.69 -10.88
N VAL A 70 5.21 1.40 -10.41
CA VAL A 70 6.03 2.29 -11.25
C VAL A 70 7.43 2.34 -10.67
N ASP A 71 8.45 2.32 -11.55
CA ASP A 71 9.86 2.40 -11.20
C ASP A 71 10.32 1.38 -10.11
N GLY A 72 9.66 0.22 -10.05
CA GLY A 72 9.96 -0.83 -9.07
C GLY A 72 9.34 -0.61 -7.69
N VAL A 73 8.40 0.32 -7.55
CA VAL A 73 7.76 0.69 -6.28
C VAL A 73 6.25 0.46 -6.35
N HIS A 74 5.69 -0.23 -5.36
CA HIS A 74 4.24 -0.36 -5.18
C HIS A 74 3.68 0.88 -4.51
N HIS A 75 2.85 1.64 -5.22
CA HIS A 75 2.11 2.75 -4.62
C HIS A 75 0.68 2.30 -4.31
N ILE A 76 0.37 2.21 -3.02
CA ILE A 76 -0.90 1.69 -2.51
C ILE A 76 -1.60 2.79 -1.74
N THR A 77 -2.83 3.10 -2.14
CA THR A 77 -3.71 3.95 -1.37
C THR A 77 -4.82 3.09 -0.77
N PHE A 78 -4.83 2.96 0.55
CA PHE A 78 -5.85 2.20 1.26
C PHE A 78 -7.20 2.94 1.22
N GLN A 79 -8.28 2.17 1.06
CA GLN A 79 -9.63 2.72 1.09
C GLN A 79 -9.99 3.18 2.50
N SER A 80 -10.83 4.23 2.58
CA SER A 80 -11.26 4.76 3.86
C SER A 80 -12.32 3.85 4.51
N PRO A 81 -12.20 3.57 5.84
CA PRO A 81 -13.26 2.90 6.59
C PRO A 81 -14.62 3.61 6.51
N LEU A 82 -14.62 4.94 6.31
CA LEU A 82 -15.85 5.74 6.17
C LEU A 82 -16.72 5.31 4.99
N ASN A 83 -16.15 4.63 3.99
CA ASN A 83 -16.87 4.19 2.79
C ASN A 83 -17.44 2.77 2.92
N LYS A 84 -17.28 2.10 4.06
CA LYS A 84 -17.59 0.67 4.18
C LYS A 84 -18.81 0.35 5.05
N GLY A 85 -19.43 1.35 5.66
CA GLY A 85 -20.61 1.17 6.52
C GLY A 85 -20.28 0.47 7.84
N GLU A 86 -21.30 -0.04 8.53
CA GLU A 86 -21.16 -0.65 9.87
C GLU A 86 -20.51 -2.05 9.84
N GLU A 87 -20.65 -2.77 8.73
CA GLU A 87 -20.15 -4.14 8.55
C GLU A 87 -18.81 -4.22 7.81
N GLY A 88 -18.27 -3.06 7.41
CA GLY A 88 -17.10 -2.92 6.59
C GLY A 88 -15.78 -3.08 7.34
N SER A 89 -14.75 -3.63 6.69
CA SER A 89 -13.44 -3.89 7.31
C SER A 89 -12.27 -3.32 6.50
N ALA A 90 -12.05 -2.01 6.55
CA ALA A 90 -10.92 -1.33 5.90
C ALA A 90 -9.69 -1.22 6.82
N PHE A 91 -9.22 -2.36 7.33
CA PHE A 91 -7.98 -2.46 8.07
C PHE A 91 -7.27 -3.76 7.72
N GLY A 92 -6.00 -3.87 8.07
CA GLY A 92 -5.20 -5.02 7.69
C GLY A 92 -3.90 -5.15 8.43
N ARG A 93 -3.13 -6.14 7.98
CA ARG A 93 -1.78 -6.45 8.46
C ARG A 93 -0.86 -6.57 7.25
N VAL A 94 0.39 -6.16 7.41
CA VAL A 94 1.43 -6.33 6.39
C VAL A 94 2.50 -7.25 6.95
N ASP A 95 2.71 -8.38 6.29
CA ASP A 95 3.82 -9.28 6.56
C ASP A 95 4.99 -8.94 5.64
N VAL A 96 6.17 -8.81 6.24
CA VAL A 96 7.40 -8.47 5.54
C VAL A 96 8.28 -9.71 5.48
N HIS A 97 8.49 -10.23 4.28
CA HIS A 97 9.38 -11.35 4.03
C HIS A 97 10.66 -10.86 3.35
N LYS A 98 11.60 -11.78 3.17
CA LYS A 98 12.88 -11.47 2.53
C LYS A 98 12.73 -11.05 1.06
N ASP A 99 11.71 -11.59 0.40
CA ASP A 99 11.50 -11.53 -1.05
C ASP A 99 10.15 -10.93 -1.45
N ARG A 100 9.25 -10.68 -0.50
CA ARG A 100 7.89 -10.17 -0.77
C ARG A 100 7.30 -9.43 0.42
N LEU A 101 6.24 -8.68 0.16
CA LEU A 101 5.28 -8.21 1.16
C LEU A 101 3.97 -8.98 1.00
N VAL A 102 3.25 -9.23 2.08
CA VAL A 102 1.88 -9.79 1.99
C VAL A 102 0.93 -8.88 2.78
N ILE A 103 -0.12 -8.40 2.12
CA ILE A 103 -1.14 -7.54 2.75
C ILE A 103 -2.39 -8.37 3.00
N TRP A 104 -2.75 -8.47 4.28
CA TRP A 104 -3.89 -9.21 4.81
C TRP A 104 -5.01 -8.28 5.21
N SER A 105 -6.25 -8.69 4.98
CA SER A 105 -7.46 -7.97 5.45
C SER A 105 -8.55 -8.97 5.81
N PRO A 106 -9.47 -8.68 6.75
CA PRO A 106 -10.68 -9.48 6.92
C PRO A 106 -11.51 -9.54 5.65
N LYS A 107 -11.45 -8.46 4.85
CA LYS A 107 -12.09 -8.34 3.54
C LYS A 107 -11.21 -7.51 2.61
N LEU A 108 -10.50 -8.16 1.68
CA LEU A 108 -9.45 -7.49 0.92
C LEU A 108 -9.98 -6.34 0.05
N GLU A 109 -11.18 -6.49 -0.52
CA GLU A 109 -11.87 -5.45 -1.28
C GLU A 109 -12.34 -4.23 -0.44
N ASP A 110 -12.35 -4.36 0.89
CA ASP A 110 -12.64 -3.23 1.78
C ASP A 110 -11.38 -2.42 2.07
N LEU A 111 -10.21 -3.04 2.04
CA LEU A 111 -8.93 -2.39 2.27
C LEU A 111 -8.31 -1.86 0.96
N LEU A 112 -8.38 -2.65 -0.11
CA LEU A 112 -7.72 -2.40 -1.39
C LEU A 112 -8.73 -2.24 -2.53
N HIS A 113 -8.53 -1.22 -3.36
CA HIS A 113 -9.39 -0.98 -4.51
C HIS A 113 -9.30 -2.15 -5.50
N ALA A 114 -10.38 -2.45 -6.23
CA ALA A 114 -10.44 -3.58 -7.17
C ALA A 114 -9.34 -3.55 -8.26
N THR A 115 -8.81 -2.37 -8.60
CA THR A 115 -7.67 -2.26 -9.51
C THR A 115 -6.36 -2.73 -8.88
N ALA A 116 -6.18 -2.63 -7.56
CA ALA A 116 -5.07 -3.24 -6.86
C ALA A 116 -5.14 -4.77 -6.97
N LEU A 117 -6.34 -5.33 -6.75
CA LEU A 117 -6.58 -6.77 -6.86
C LEU A 117 -6.33 -7.29 -8.28
N LYS A 118 -6.65 -6.49 -9.31
CA LYS A 118 -6.49 -6.87 -10.72
C LYS A 118 -5.10 -6.57 -11.29
N ALA A 119 -4.49 -5.45 -10.91
CA ALA A 119 -3.19 -5.01 -11.43
C ALA A 119 -2.01 -5.67 -10.70
N ALA A 120 -2.27 -6.34 -9.58
CA ALA A 120 -1.28 -7.17 -8.93
C ALA A 120 -0.79 -8.27 -9.91
N ASN A 121 -1.64 -9.02 -10.63
CA ASN A 121 -1.19 -10.31 -11.21
C ASN A 121 -0.50 -11.22 -10.16
N GLN A 122 -0.65 -10.90 -8.87
CA GLN A 122 -0.01 -11.58 -7.75
C GLN A 122 -1.03 -12.52 -7.15
N GLU A 123 -0.53 -13.65 -6.68
CA GLU A 123 -1.36 -14.72 -6.16
C GLU A 123 -2.16 -14.20 -4.96
N VAL A 124 -3.50 -14.27 -5.08
CA VAL A 124 -4.38 -14.13 -3.92
C VAL A 124 -4.18 -15.38 -3.08
N LEU A 125 -3.60 -15.20 -1.90
CA LEU A 125 -3.40 -16.29 -0.95
C LEU A 125 -4.70 -16.45 -0.15
N THR A 126 -5.34 -17.60 -0.28
CA THR A 126 -6.56 -17.96 0.46
C THR A 126 -6.33 -19.06 1.50
N GLU A 127 -5.16 -19.71 1.52
CA GLU A 127 -4.87 -20.86 2.38
C GLU A 127 -4.08 -20.51 3.66
N GLU A 128 -3.44 -19.33 3.72
CA GLU A 128 -2.72 -18.83 4.90
C GLU A 128 -3.62 -17.94 5.78
N ALA A 129 -4.83 -18.42 6.12
CA ALA A 129 -5.68 -17.71 7.07
C ALA A 129 -4.94 -17.53 8.40
N CYS A 130 -4.50 -16.32 8.69
CA CYS A 130 -3.77 -16.00 9.90
C CYS A 130 -4.73 -15.42 10.95
N GLU A 131 -4.65 -15.93 12.18
CA GLU A 131 -5.26 -15.29 13.33
C GLU A 131 -4.38 -14.12 13.79
N GLY A 132 -4.92 -12.90 13.81
CA GLY A 132 -4.30 -11.78 14.50
C GLY A 132 -4.98 -11.53 15.84
N VAL A 133 -4.19 -11.35 16.90
CA VAL A 133 -4.69 -10.98 18.22
C VAL A 133 -4.47 -9.47 18.42
N LEU A 134 -5.54 -8.70 18.59
CA LEU A 134 -5.48 -7.27 18.89
C LEU A 134 -5.92 -7.03 20.35
N ASN A 135 -5.01 -7.30 21.29
CA ASN A 135 -5.20 -7.19 22.75
C ASN A 135 -6.37 -8.02 23.35
N GLU A 136 -6.19 -8.34 24.64
CA GLU A 136 -7.09 -9.08 25.56
C GLU A 136 -8.39 -9.65 24.95
N GLY A 137 -8.27 -10.75 24.21
CA GLY A 137 -9.39 -11.62 23.86
C GLY A 137 -10.08 -11.39 22.52
N SER A 138 -9.65 -10.42 21.70
CA SER A 138 -10.18 -10.26 20.33
C SER A 138 -9.23 -10.86 19.28
N SER A 139 -9.74 -11.84 18.53
CA SER A 139 -9.06 -12.48 17.40
C SER A 139 -9.72 -12.04 16.09
N PHE A 140 -8.92 -11.57 15.15
CA PHE A 140 -9.36 -11.29 13.78
C PHE A 140 -8.85 -12.38 12.85
N LEU A 141 -9.75 -12.91 12.04
CA LEU A 141 -9.40 -13.80 10.94
C LEU A 141 -9.08 -12.93 9.72
N PHE A 142 -7.92 -13.20 9.13
CA PHE A 142 -7.54 -12.63 7.84
C PHE A 142 -7.60 -13.74 6.78
N PRO A 143 -8.75 -13.95 6.12
CA PRO A 143 -8.96 -15.07 5.21
C PRO A 143 -8.29 -14.87 3.85
N GLU A 144 -7.96 -13.63 3.49
CA GLU A 144 -7.43 -13.27 2.17
C GLU A 144 -6.22 -12.35 2.30
N GLY A 145 -5.17 -12.68 1.55
CA GLY A 145 -3.97 -11.88 1.42
C GLY A 145 -3.60 -11.65 -0.05
N VAL A 146 -2.92 -10.53 -0.32
CA VAL A 146 -2.27 -10.28 -1.62
C VAL A 146 -0.77 -10.16 -1.42
N THR A 147 -0.03 -10.93 -2.22
CA THR A 147 1.44 -10.87 -2.28
C THR A 147 1.88 -9.70 -3.13
N LEU A 148 2.96 -9.01 -2.73
CA LEU A 148 3.70 -8.01 -3.48
C LEU A 148 5.17 -8.45 -3.62
N GLU A 149 5.53 -8.96 -4.80
CA GLU A 149 6.89 -9.29 -5.28
C GLU A 149 7.61 -8.10 -5.93
#